data_AF-A0A3B9MPP4-F1
#
_entry.id   AF-A0A3B9MPP4-F1
#
_cell.length_a   1.000
_cell.length_b   1.000
_cell.length_c   1.000
_cell.angle_alpha   90.00
_cell.angle_beta   90.00
_cell.angle_gamma   90.00
#
_symmetry.space_group_name_H-M   'P 1'
#
loop_
_entity.id
_entity.type
_entity.pdbx_description
1 polymer ?
#
loop_
_entity_poly.entity_id
_entity_poly.type
_entity_poly.pdbx_seq_one_letter_code
_entity_poly.pdbx_strand_id
1 'polypeptide(L)' 'MSLIQAKRASEVLSVSLARLYELARLGVIPVVRLGPRQIRFDEDALAQWVRQGGAVQDDGAVQASRMTRSGVNP' A
#
# COMPACT_ATOMS: atom_id res chain seq x y z
N MET A 1 3.74 13.82 -7.67
CA MET A 1 4.32 13.38 -6.39
C MET A 1 4.30 14.52 -5.39
N SER A 2 3.41 14.44 -4.40
CA SER A 2 3.27 15.38 -3.29
C SER A 2 3.36 14.62 -1.97
N LEU A 3 4.25 15.04 -1.05
CA LEU A 3 4.42 14.40 0.26
C LEU A 3 3.54 15.09 1.31
N ILE A 4 2.51 14.37 1.77
CA ILE A 4 1.59 14.84 2.80
C ILE A 4 1.95 14.31 4.19
N GLN A 5 1.52 15.04 5.21
CA GLN A 5 1.70 14.66 6.62
C GLN A 5 0.64 13.67 7.05
N ALA A 6 0.89 12.98 8.17
CA ALA A 6 -0.03 12.00 8.75
C ALA A 6 -1.45 12.54 8.95
N LYS A 7 -1.61 13.78 9.43
CA LYS A 7 -2.94 14.37 9.61
C LYS A 7 -3.75 14.39 8.29
N ARG A 8 -3.17 14.91 7.21
CA ARG A 8 -3.83 14.94 5.90
C ARG A 8 -4.07 13.54 5.33
N ALA A 9 -3.12 12.63 5.48
CA ALA A 9 -3.31 11.25 5.05
C ALA A 9 -4.46 10.54 5.81
N SER A 10 -4.64 10.85 7.10
CA SER A 10 -5.76 10.31 7.88
C SER A 10 -7.11 10.85 7.42
N GLU A 11 -7.17 12.11 7.00
CA GLU A 11 -8.36 12.73 6.40
C GLU A 11 -8.68 12.08 5.04
N VAL A 12 -7.66 11.88 4.19
CA VAL A 12 -7.82 11.22 2.87
C VAL A 12 -8.36 9.80 3.01
N LEU A 13 -7.85 9.03 3.97
CA LEU A 13 -8.32 7.66 4.21
C LEU A 13 -9.55 7.58 5.12
N SER A 14 -10.05 8.72 5.62
CA SER A 14 -11.18 8.77 6.56
C SER A 14 -11.01 7.85 7.77
N VAL A 15 -9.81 7.80 8.35
CA VAL A 15 -9.48 7.03 9.56
C VAL A 15 -8.93 7.95 10.65
N SER A 16 -8.94 7.49 11.91
CA SER A 16 -8.27 8.24 12.97
C SER A 16 -6.75 8.30 12.75
N LEU A 17 -6.11 9.35 13.27
CA LEU A 17 -4.65 9.49 13.21
C LEU A 17 -3.94 8.29 13.87
N ALA A 18 -4.49 7.77 14.97
CA ALA A 18 -3.97 6.58 15.64
C ALA A 18 -4.03 5.35 14.73
N ARG A 19 -5.15 5.13 14.04
CA ARG A 19 -5.31 4.04 13.08
C ARG A 19 -4.36 4.18 11.90
N LEU A 20 -4.15 5.40 11.40
CA LEU A 20 -3.17 5.64 10.33
C LEU A 20 -1.76 5.24 10.74
N TYR A 21 -1.30 5.64 11.94
CA TYR A 21 0.02 5.24 12.45
C TYR A 21 0.13 3.73 12.64
N GLU A 22 -0.93 3.08 13.09
CA GLU A 22 -0.98 1.62 13.19
C GLU A 22 -0.79 0.96 11.81
N LEU A 23 -1.55 1.39 10.80
CA LEU A 23 -1.44 0.88 9.43
C LEU A 23 -0.04 1.11 8.84
N ALA A 24 0.55 2.29 9.08
CA ALA A 24 1.91 2.60 8.65
C ALA A 24 2.98 1.75 9.37
N ARG A 25 2.75 1.43 10.65
CA ARG A 25 3.63 0.53 11.43
C ARG A 25 3.51 -0.93 10.97
N LEU A 26 2.31 -1.36 10.60
CA LEU A 26 2.01 -2.69 10.06
C LEU A 26 2.43 -2.84 8.59
N GLY A 27 2.84 -1.76 7.91
CA GLY A 27 3.23 -1.79 6.50
C GLY A 27 2.04 -1.98 5.54
N VAL A 28 0.81 -1.71 6.01
CA VAL A 28 -0.42 -1.94 5.23
C VAL A 28 -0.63 -0.84 4.18
N ILE A 29 -0.18 0.38 4.49
CA ILE A 29 -0.30 1.54 3.62
C ILE A 29 1.08 2.00 3.13
N PRO A 30 1.18 2.58 1.92
CA PRO A 30 2.42 3.18 1.42
C PRO A 30 2.92 4.29 2.37
N VAL A 31 4.16 4.19 2.83
CA VAL A 31 4.77 5.16 3.75
C VAL A 31 6.19 5.49 3.31
N VAL A 32 6.53 6.78 3.33
CA VAL A 32 7.87 7.30 3.07
C VAL A 32 8.53 7.64 4.41
N ARG A 33 9.63 6.96 4.74
CA ARG A 33 10.38 7.21 5.98
C ARG A 33 11.52 8.19 5.72
N LEU A 34 11.47 9.35 6.39
CA LEU A 34 12.50 10.38 6.35
C LEU A 34 13.36 10.27 7.61
N GLY A 35 14.26 9.29 7.61
CA GLY A 35 15.04 8.94 8.78
C GLY A 35 14.24 8.17 9.84
N PRO A 36 14.72 8.13 11.10
CA PRO A 36 14.23 7.17 12.08
C PRO A 36 12.86 7.49 12.68
N ARG A 37 12.41 8.76 12.65
CA ARG A 37 11.19 9.21 13.34
C ARG A 37 10.18 9.93 12.47
N GLN A 38 10.60 10.50 11.34
CA GLN A 38 9.70 11.26 10.50
C GLN A 38 9.11 10.36 9.42
N ILE A 39 7.79 10.39 9.27
CA ILE A 39 7.09 9.70 8.18
C ILE A 39 6.30 10.70 7.36
N ARG A 40 6.20 10.42 6.06
CA ARG A 40 5.38 11.14 5.08
C ARG A 40 4.63 10.12 4.23
N PHE A 41 3.64 10.60 3.51
CA PHE A 41 2.85 9.79 2.61
C PHE A 41 2.90 10.44 1.23
N ASP A 42 3.21 9.66 0.21
CA ASP A 42 3.03 10.11 -1.16
C ASP A 42 1.53 10.05 -1.48
N GLU A 43 0.94 11.22 -1.76
CA GLU A 43 -0.48 11.37 -2.06
C GLU A 43 -0.91 10.56 -3.28
N ASP A 44 -0.07 10.50 -4.32
CA ASP A 44 -0.37 9.75 -5.55
C ASP A 44 -0.30 8.24 -5.29
N ALA A 45 0.70 7.78 -4.53
CA ALA A 45 0.84 6.37 -4.16
C ALA A 45 -0.31 5.90 -3.26
N LEU A 46 -0.73 6.73 -2.31
CA LEU A 46 -1.86 6.43 -1.43
C LEU A 46 -3.16 6.32 -2.23
N ALA A 47 -3.39 7.25 -3.17
CA ALA A 47 -4.54 7.20 -4.06
C ALA A 47 -4.52 5.95 -4.97
N GLN A 48 -3.36 5.56 -5.50
CA GLN A 48 -3.23 4.32 -6.28
C GLN A 48 -3.54 3.08 -5.43
N TRP A 49 -3.02 3.03 -4.21
CA TRP A 49 -3.27 1.94 -3.28
C TRP A 49 -4.77 1.78 -2.95
N VAL A 50 -5.48 2.90 -2.74
CA VAL A 50 -6.95 2.87 -2.58
C VAL A 50 -7.63 2.32 -3.83
N ARG A 51 -7.23 2.78 -5.02
CA ARG A 51 -7.78 2.28 -6.30
C ARG A 51 -7.57 0.78 -6.52
N GLN A 52 -6.51 0.22 -5.94
CA GLN A 52 -6.18 -1.21 -6.02
C GLN A 52 -6.91 -2.05 -4.96
N GLY A 53 -7.81 -1.47 -4.17
CA GLY A 53 -8.63 -2.19 -3.20
C GLY A 53 -8.15 -2.09 -1.75
N GLY A 54 -7.12 -1.29 -1.46
CA GLY A 54 -6.74 -0.96 -0.08
C GLY A 54 -6.20 -2.14 0.73
N ALA A 55 -5.62 -3.14 0.08
CA ALA A 55 -4.99 -4.29 0.72
C ALA A 55 -3.56 -4.45 0.20
N VAL A 56 -2.66 -4.91 1.07
CA VAL A 56 -1.38 -5.46 0.64
C VAL A 56 -1.73 -6.66 -0.23
N GLN A 57 -1.49 -6.56 -1.54
CA GLN A 57 -1.43 -7.76 -2.36
C GLN A 57 -0.32 -8.60 -1.77
N ASP A 58 -0.69 -9.74 -1.18
CA ASP A 58 0.24 -10.82 -0.92
C ASP A 58 0.74 -11.29 -2.30
N ASP A 59 1.78 -10.63 -2.80
CA ASP A 59 2.49 -10.97 -4.03
C ASP A 59 3.29 -12.30 -3.86
N GLY A 60 2.94 -13.15 -2.89
CA GLY A 60 3.55 -14.44 -2.62
C GLY A 60 2.74 -15.68 -3.00
N ALA A 61 1.44 -15.61 -3.32
CA ALA A 61 0.60 -16.81 -3.42
C ALA A 61 -0.08 -17.12 -4.77
N VAL A 62 -0.14 -16.19 -5.73
CA VAL A 62 -0.96 -16.40 -6.97
C VAL A 62 -0.20 -16.51 -8.29
N GLN A 63 1.14 -16.47 -8.30
CA GLN A 63 1.91 -16.74 -9.53
C GLN A 63 1.92 -18.22 -9.97
N ALA A 64 1.44 -19.17 -9.16
CA ALA A 64 1.48 -20.59 -9.50
C ALA A 64 0.33 -21.08 -10.41
N SER A 65 -0.76 -20.32 -10.58
CA SER A 65 -1.97 -20.84 -11.26
C SER A 65 -2.13 -20.47 -12.73
N ARG A 66 -1.19 -19.70 -13.33
CA ARG A 66 -1.27 -19.33 -14.76
C ARG A 66 -0.30 -20.09 -15.67
N MET A 67 0.53 -20.98 -15.11
CA MET A 67 1.61 -21.66 -15.84
C MET A 67 1.41 -23.18 -15.90
N THR A 68 0.18 -23.65 -16.07
CA THR A 68 -0.12 -25.07 -16.40
C THR A 68 -1.25 -25.19 -17.42
N ARG A 69 -1.19 -24.43 -18.52
CA ARG A 69 -2.00 -24.76 -19.70
C ARG A 69 -1.45 -24.26 -21.03
N SER A 70 -0.14 -24.29 -21.20
CA SER A 70 0.45 -24.16 -22.53
C SER A 70 1.63 -25.10 -22.66
N GLY A 71 1.45 -26.16 -23.45
CA GLY A 71 2.48 -27.13 -23.82
C GLY A 71 2.12 -28.56 -23.45
N VAL A 72 1.47 -29.28 -24.38
CA VAL A 72 2.10 -30.33 -25.21
C VAL A 72 1.03 -30.89 -26.15
N ASN A 73 1.15 -30.58 -27.44
CA ASN A 73 0.96 -31.55 -28.52
C ASN A 73 1.91 -31.15 -29.65
N PRO A 74 2.70 -32.09 -30.17
CA PRO A 74 2.43 -32.56 -31.52
C PRO A 74 2.05 -34.04 -31.58
#